data_AF-A0A927Z1S0-F1
#
_entry.id   AF-A0A927Z1S0-F1
#
_cell.length_a   1.000
_cell.length_b   1.000
_cell.length_c   1.000
_cell.angle_alpha   90.00
_cell.angle_beta   90.00
_cell.angle_gamma   90.00
#
_symmetry.space_group_name_H-M   'P 1'
#
loop_
_entity.id
_entity.type
_entity.pdbx_description
1 polymer ?
#
loop_
_entity_poly.entity_id
_entity_poly.type
_entity_poly.pdbx_seq_one_letter_code
_entity_poly.pdbx_strand_id
1 'polypeptide(L)'
;MSGFFNKTSGEEYKVNVIKWLDERYNRRIEKENELKQLVGNREKKSLLYRLDKMLEYSGAIKVIQGITAELYIYYVGVITVAVGIIIFYFSSMWYLAFIGCLLIPVLAFLIIYILSGVYYNALERNIMTFLNLIENFNKSEDDIVQIIRRTVIYIDEPLKSLLRDFCNDAKMSGDTRHAFEKLESRVEHDKCRELLRNIEVCSRYDSDYGEVIRDCRASMSNYLSTKSERKAIIANGRTEVIILLISAAAILMLFDRISSDMWTLLTDSFIGNCLLFYCGVVIIICIVMMILFDKNGG
;
A
#
# COMPACT_ATOMS: atom_id res chain seq x y z
N MET A 1 14.80 2.74 -45.87
CA MET A 1 13.97 1.55 -45.52
C MET A 1 14.38 0.87 -44.21
N SER A 2 15.20 1.48 -43.33
CA SER A 2 15.65 0.88 -42.06
C SER A 2 14.90 1.35 -40.81
N GLY A 3 14.01 2.35 -40.92
CA GLY A 3 13.30 2.95 -39.78
C GLY A 3 11.97 2.29 -39.38
N PHE A 4 11.35 1.49 -40.27
CA PHE A 4 10.04 0.89 -40.01
C PHE A 4 10.10 -0.48 -39.33
N PHE A 5 11.19 -1.25 -39.51
CA PHE A 5 11.36 -2.59 -38.93
C PHE A 5 11.78 -2.58 -37.44
N ASN A 6 12.39 -1.50 -36.96
CA ASN A 6 12.82 -1.38 -35.56
C ASN A 6 11.66 -0.99 -34.62
N LYS A 7 10.61 -0.34 -35.16
CA LYS A 7 9.43 0.06 -34.38
C LYS A 7 8.46 -1.11 -34.17
N THR A 8 8.29 -1.98 -35.16
CA THR A 8 7.40 -3.15 -35.09
C THR A 8 7.93 -4.23 -34.16
N SER A 9 9.24 -4.53 -34.21
CA SER A 9 9.88 -5.51 -33.32
C SER A 9 9.86 -5.12 -31.84
N GLY A 10 10.01 -3.83 -31.53
CA GLY A 10 9.93 -3.32 -30.15
C GLY A 10 8.51 -3.36 -29.55
N GLU A 11 7.46 -3.21 -30.37
CA GLU A 11 6.08 -3.39 -29.91
C GLU A 11 5.70 -4.87 -29.76
N GLU A 12 6.16 -5.73 -30.67
CA GLU A 12 5.96 -7.18 -30.58
C GLU A 12 6.60 -7.78 -29.33
N TYR A 13 7.80 -7.31 -28.96
CA TYR A 13 8.49 -7.72 -27.74
C TYR A 13 7.76 -7.25 -26.48
N LYS A 14 7.26 -6.01 -26.47
CA LYS A 14 6.44 -5.49 -25.35
C LYS A 14 5.17 -6.32 -25.17
N VAL A 15 4.47 -6.63 -26.26
CA VAL A 15 3.23 -7.43 -26.23
C VAL A 15 3.50 -8.85 -25.76
N ASN A 16 4.60 -9.49 -26.20
CA ASN A 16 4.96 -10.83 -25.76
C ASN A 16 5.40 -10.89 -24.29
N VAL A 17 6.11 -9.88 -23.79
CA VAL A 17 6.46 -9.80 -22.37
C VAL A 17 5.24 -9.57 -21.50
N ILE A 18 4.34 -8.66 -21.89
CA ILE A 18 3.08 -8.41 -21.16
C ILE A 18 2.23 -9.69 -21.12
N LYS A 19 2.09 -10.39 -22.25
CA LYS A 19 1.33 -11.63 -22.32
C LYS A 19 1.95 -12.76 -21.50
N TRP A 20 3.28 -12.91 -21.53
CA TRP A 20 4.00 -13.88 -20.71
C TRP A 20 3.86 -13.60 -19.20
N LEU A 21 3.85 -12.31 -18.81
CA LEU A 21 3.66 -11.86 -17.44
C LEU A 21 2.22 -12.10 -16.95
N ASP A 22 1.21 -11.81 -17.79
CA ASP A 22 -0.20 -12.11 -17.50
C ASP A 22 -0.43 -13.61 -17.32
N GLU A 23 0.15 -14.44 -18.19
CA GLU A 23 0.09 -15.90 -18.05
C GLU A 23 0.80 -16.39 -16.78
N ARG A 24 1.87 -15.72 -16.35
CA ARG A 24 2.58 -16.08 -15.11
C ARG A 24 1.80 -15.62 -13.86
N TYR A 25 1.18 -14.45 -13.91
CA TYR A 25 0.30 -13.92 -12.87
C TYR A 25 -0.95 -14.79 -12.69
N ASN A 26 -1.64 -15.12 -13.78
CA ASN A 26 -2.82 -15.98 -13.77
C ASN A 26 -2.49 -17.39 -13.23
N ARG A 27 -1.36 -17.98 -13.64
CA ARG A 27 -0.89 -19.26 -13.08
C ARG A 27 -0.55 -19.21 -11.59
N ARG A 28 -0.19 -18.05 -11.04
CA ARG A 28 0.02 -17.88 -9.58
C ARG A 28 -1.31 -17.78 -8.84
N ILE A 29 -2.27 -17.01 -9.36
CA ILE A 29 -3.62 -16.91 -8.80
C ILE A 29 -4.31 -18.28 -8.81
N GLU A 30 -4.17 -19.04 -9.89
CA GLU A 30 -4.80 -20.35 -10.05
C GLU A 30 -4.23 -21.36 -9.06
N LYS A 31 -2.89 -21.43 -8.95
CA LYS A 31 -2.21 -22.24 -7.92
C LYS A 31 -2.55 -21.79 -6.49
N GLU A 32 -2.75 -20.49 -6.26
CA GLU A 32 -3.17 -19.99 -4.95
C GLU A 32 -4.63 -20.31 -4.64
N ASN A 33 -5.53 -20.27 -5.62
CA ASN A 33 -6.93 -20.67 -5.45
C ASN A 33 -7.03 -22.18 -5.16
N GLU A 34 -6.21 -23.00 -5.81
CA GLU A 34 -6.07 -24.42 -5.50
C GLU A 34 -5.53 -24.63 -4.07
N LEU A 35 -4.51 -23.87 -3.66
CA LEU A 35 -3.97 -23.94 -2.29
C LEU A 35 -4.96 -23.45 -1.23
N LYS A 36 -5.80 -22.45 -1.53
CA LYS A 36 -6.89 -21.99 -0.66
C LYS A 36 -7.96 -23.06 -0.47
N GLN A 37 -8.28 -23.82 -1.52
CA GLN A 37 -9.21 -24.94 -1.44
C GLN A 37 -8.64 -26.13 -0.64
N LEU A 38 -7.32 -26.36 -0.73
CA LEU A 38 -6.67 -27.52 -0.10
C LEU A 38 -6.27 -27.31 1.37
N VAL A 39 -5.90 -26.10 1.79
CA VAL A 39 -5.25 -25.86 3.11
C VAL A 39 -6.09 -24.97 4.04
N GLY A 40 -7.18 -24.38 3.55
CA GLY A 40 -7.92 -23.36 4.29
C GLY A 40 -7.09 -22.07 4.47
N ASN A 41 -7.75 -20.98 4.88
CA ASN A 41 -7.21 -19.62 4.89
C ASN A 41 -6.02 -19.44 5.86
N ARG A 42 -4.82 -19.89 5.49
CA ARG A 42 -3.56 -19.53 6.15
C ARG A 42 -2.95 -18.31 5.49
N GLU A 43 -2.86 -17.24 6.27
CA GLU A 43 -2.05 -16.06 5.96
C GLU A 43 -0.62 -16.46 5.61
N LYS A 44 -0.19 -16.22 4.36
CA LYS A 44 1.24 -16.22 4.02
C LYS A 44 1.66 -14.89 3.43
N LYS A 45 2.49 -14.20 4.22
CA LYS A 45 3.13 -12.89 3.97
C LYS A 45 4.24 -13.00 2.92
N SER A 46 3.91 -13.18 1.64
CA SER A 46 4.89 -12.92 0.58
C SER A 46 4.93 -11.41 0.32
N LEU A 47 6.12 -10.78 0.35
CA LEU A 47 6.30 -9.36 0.03
C LEU A 47 5.72 -9.02 -1.35
N LEU A 48 5.75 -9.98 -2.27
CA LEU A 48 5.15 -9.88 -3.61
C LEU A 48 3.62 -9.85 -3.55
N TYR A 49 2.98 -10.66 -2.71
CA TYR A 49 1.52 -10.66 -2.53
C TYR A 49 1.02 -9.37 -1.89
N ARG A 50 1.79 -8.84 -0.92
CA ARG A 50 1.54 -7.50 -0.39
C ARG A 50 1.70 -6.43 -1.46
N LEU A 51 2.76 -6.47 -2.27
CA LEU A 51 2.97 -5.52 -3.36
C LEU A 51 1.89 -5.58 -4.44
N ASP A 52 1.50 -6.78 -4.88
CA ASP A 52 0.43 -7.01 -5.88
C ASP A 52 -0.91 -6.45 -5.37
N LYS A 53 -1.30 -6.77 -4.14
CA LYS A 53 -2.51 -6.21 -3.53
C LYS A 53 -2.42 -4.70 -3.34
N MET A 54 -1.28 -4.19 -2.87
CA MET A 54 -1.08 -2.74 -2.73
C MET A 54 -1.20 -2.01 -4.08
N LEU A 55 -0.72 -2.61 -5.17
CA LEU A 55 -0.89 -2.12 -6.54
C LEU A 55 -2.34 -2.18 -7.01
N GLU A 56 -3.02 -3.30 -6.75
CA GLU A 56 -4.44 -3.52 -7.10
C GLU A 56 -5.38 -2.51 -6.41
N TYR A 57 -5.11 -2.22 -5.13
CA TYR A 57 -5.91 -1.29 -4.34
C TYR A 57 -5.51 0.19 -4.51
N SER A 58 -4.32 0.48 -5.02
CA SER A 58 -3.87 1.86 -5.25
C SER A 58 -4.64 2.63 -6.32
N GLY A 59 -5.49 1.95 -7.11
CA GLY A 59 -6.14 2.55 -8.27
C GLY A 59 -5.17 2.90 -9.41
N ALA A 60 -3.86 2.63 -9.28
CA ALA A 60 -2.90 2.77 -10.38
C ALA A 60 -3.27 1.87 -11.58
N ILE A 61 -3.95 0.75 -11.33
CA ILE A 61 -4.52 -0.11 -12.37
C ILE A 61 -5.63 0.58 -13.18
N LYS A 62 -6.38 1.54 -12.59
CA LYS A 62 -7.43 2.30 -13.32
C LYS A 62 -6.86 3.38 -14.23
N VAL A 63 -5.67 3.91 -13.96
CA VAL A 63 -5.04 4.97 -14.77
C VAL A 63 -4.12 4.40 -15.84
N ILE A 64 -3.54 3.22 -15.63
CA ILE A 64 -2.67 2.54 -16.59
C ILE A 64 -3.05 1.05 -16.62
N GLN A 65 -3.79 0.65 -17.66
CA GLN A 65 -4.13 -0.76 -17.92
C GLN A 65 -2.85 -1.63 -17.97
N GLY A 66 -2.77 -2.67 -17.14
CA GLY A 66 -1.86 -3.80 -17.36
C GLY A 66 -0.50 -3.82 -16.64
N ILE A 67 -0.30 -3.11 -15.52
CA ILE A 67 0.95 -3.24 -14.76
C ILE A 67 0.84 -4.36 -13.70
N THR A 68 1.33 -5.55 -14.03
CA THR A 68 1.75 -6.60 -13.08
C THR A 68 2.91 -6.12 -12.19
N ALA A 69 3.02 -6.55 -10.93
CA ALA A 69 4.15 -6.15 -10.05
C ALA A 69 5.53 -6.50 -10.62
N GLU A 70 5.62 -7.50 -11.49
CA GLU A 70 6.85 -7.85 -12.20
C GLU A 70 7.31 -6.73 -13.15
N LEU A 71 6.37 -6.03 -13.83
CA LEU A 71 6.70 -4.85 -14.64
C LEU A 71 7.12 -3.68 -13.77
N TYR A 72 6.47 -3.49 -12.62
CA TYR A 72 6.85 -2.41 -11.70
C TYR A 72 8.29 -2.57 -11.20
N ILE A 73 8.67 -3.78 -10.77
CA ILE A 73 10.05 -4.07 -10.33
C ILE A 73 11.04 -3.84 -11.48
N TYR A 74 10.68 -4.25 -12.70
CA TYR A 74 11.50 -4.03 -13.89
C TYR A 74 11.68 -2.53 -14.20
N TYR A 75 10.61 -1.73 -14.20
CA TYR A 75 10.69 -0.28 -14.45
C TYR A 75 11.49 0.44 -13.37
N VAL A 76 11.30 0.09 -12.10
CA VAL A 76 12.10 0.66 -11.00
C VAL A 76 13.57 0.31 -11.19
N GLY A 77 13.90 -0.94 -11.50
CA GLY A 77 15.29 -1.36 -11.75
C GLY A 77 15.93 -0.62 -12.93
N VAL A 78 15.22 -0.45 -14.05
CA VAL A 78 15.71 0.30 -15.21
C VAL A 78 15.95 1.77 -14.88
N ILE A 79 15.04 2.41 -14.13
CA ILE A 79 15.19 3.80 -13.69
C ILE A 79 16.38 3.94 -12.74
N THR A 80 16.55 3.00 -11.79
CA THR A 80 17.68 3.01 -10.86
C THR A 80 19.02 2.97 -11.60
N VAL A 81 19.16 2.09 -12.60
CA VAL A 81 20.38 1.98 -13.40
C VAL A 81 20.61 3.22 -14.24
N ALA A 82 19.56 3.75 -14.90
CA ALA A 82 19.66 4.94 -15.73
C ALA A 82 20.08 6.17 -14.91
N VAL A 83 19.47 6.40 -13.75
CA VAL A 83 19.83 7.53 -12.88
C VAL A 83 21.20 7.34 -12.25
N GLY A 84 21.58 6.11 -11.87
CA GLY A 84 22.93 5.81 -11.41
C GLY A 84 24.01 6.18 -12.44
N ILE A 85 23.77 5.86 -13.72
CA ILE A 85 24.67 6.23 -14.83
C ILE A 85 24.72 7.74 -15.05
N ILE A 86 23.58 8.43 -14.98
CA ILE A 86 23.51 9.90 -15.13
C ILE A 86 24.28 10.60 -14.00
N ILE A 87 24.08 10.18 -12.75
CA ILE A 87 24.79 10.75 -11.59
C ILE A 87 26.29 10.50 -11.72
N PHE A 88 26.68 9.29 -12.12
CA PHE A 88 28.08 8.95 -12.33
C PHE A 88 28.73 9.82 -13.41
N TYR A 89 28.03 10.04 -14.53
CA TYR A 89 28.51 10.84 -15.64
C TYR A 89 28.62 12.34 -15.30
N PHE A 90 27.67 12.87 -14.52
CA PHE A 90 27.63 14.30 -14.21
C PHE A 90 28.54 14.70 -13.05
N SER A 91 28.62 13.89 -12.00
CA SER A 91 29.33 14.27 -10.77
C SER A 91 30.75 13.72 -10.67
N SER A 92 31.15 12.71 -11.46
CA SER A 92 32.43 11.98 -11.34
C SER A 92 32.76 11.43 -9.93
N MET A 93 31.81 11.53 -9.00
CA MET A 93 31.92 11.13 -7.60
C MET A 93 31.20 9.80 -7.39
N TRP A 94 31.96 8.74 -7.21
CA TRP A 94 31.43 7.38 -7.09
C TRP A 94 30.42 7.22 -5.94
N TYR A 95 30.63 7.89 -4.81
CA TYR A 95 29.77 7.77 -3.63
C TYR A 95 28.34 8.33 -3.86
N LEU A 96 28.20 9.40 -4.66
CA LEU A 96 26.90 10.00 -4.99
C LEU A 96 26.05 9.05 -5.85
N ALA A 97 26.70 8.33 -6.77
CA ALA A 97 26.05 7.34 -7.63
C ALA A 97 25.53 6.16 -6.81
N PHE A 98 26.28 5.68 -5.80
CA PHE A 98 25.82 4.62 -4.90
C PHE A 98 24.64 5.05 -4.04
N ILE A 99 24.67 6.26 -3.49
CA ILE A 99 23.55 6.82 -2.72
C ILE A 99 22.30 6.93 -3.59
N GLY A 100 22.41 7.47 -4.81
CA GLY A 100 21.30 7.58 -5.74
C GLY A 100 20.70 6.23 -6.16
N CYS A 101 21.58 5.24 -6.39
CA CYS A 101 21.17 3.87 -6.72
C CYS A 101 20.39 3.20 -5.57
N LEU A 102 20.76 3.46 -4.32
CA LEU A 102 20.06 2.92 -3.16
C LEU A 102 18.76 3.69 -2.85
N LEU A 103 18.74 5.01 -3.06
CA LEU A 103 17.63 5.87 -2.70
C LEU A 103 16.39 5.69 -3.61
N ILE A 104 16.57 5.47 -4.91
CA ILE A 104 15.47 5.32 -5.88
C ILE A 104 14.56 4.11 -5.61
N PRO A 105 15.07 2.87 -5.48
CA PRO A 105 14.21 1.72 -5.21
C PRO A 105 13.54 1.83 -3.84
N VAL A 106 14.22 2.42 -2.86
CA VAL A 106 13.67 2.72 -1.53
C VAL A 106 12.49 3.68 -1.63
N LEU A 107 12.64 4.80 -2.35
CA LEU A 107 11.55 5.76 -2.58
C LEU A 107 10.38 5.14 -3.36
N ALA A 108 10.67 4.33 -4.37
CA ALA A 108 9.65 3.66 -5.17
C ALA A 108 8.80 2.72 -4.29
N PHE A 109 9.45 1.87 -3.50
CA PHE A 109 8.78 0.99 -2.53
C PHE A 109 7.94 1.79 -1.53
N LEU A 110 8.49 2.91 -1.06
CA LEU A 110 7.86 3.79 -0.10
C LEU A 110 6.59 4.46 -0.65
N ILE A 111 6.60 4.89 -1.92
CA ILE A 111 5.42 5.47 -2.59
C ILE A 111 4.27 4.46 -2.62
N ILE A 112 4.54 3.21 -3.04
CA ILE A 112 3.52 2.15 -3.02
C ILE A 112 3.02 1.93 -1.60
N TYR A 113 3.94 1.90 -0.64
CA TYR A 113 3.62 1.66 0.76
C TYR A 113 2.70 2.75 1.33
N ILE A 114 2.95 4.03 1.02
CA ILE A 114 2.10 5.17 1.40
C ILE A 114 0.73 5.05 0.71
N LEU A 115 0.71 4.78 -0.58
CA LEU A 115 -0.52 4.73 -1.37
C LEU A 115 -1.47 3.63 -0.86
N SER A 116 -0.91 2.47 -0.51
CA SER A 116 -1.62 1.42 0.21
C SER A 116 -2.15 1.87 1.58
N GLY A 117 -1.37 2.67 2.32
CA GLY A 117 -1.80 3.21 3.61
C GLY A 117 -2.98 4.17 3.47
N VAL A 118 -2.99 5.02 2.43
CA VAL A 118 -4.10 5.91 2.12
C VAL A 118 -5.37 5.13 1.83
N TYR A 119 -5.28 4.07 1.01
CA TYR A 119 -6.40 3.18 0.73
C TYR A 119 -6.93 2.50 1.99
N TYR A 120 -6.04 1.94 2.82
CA TYR A 120 -6.43 1.26 4.06
C TYR A 120 -7.13 2.21 5.03
N ASN A 121 -6.60 3.44 5.20
CA ASN A 121 -7.23 4.47 6.01
C ASN A 121 -8.57 4.96 5.42
N ALA A 122 -8.72 4.98 4.09
CA ALA A 122 -10.00 5.30 3.45
C ALA A 122 -11.03 4.19 3.69
N LEU A 123 -10.62 2.92 3.58
CA LEU A 123 -11.45 1.76 3.90
C LEU A 123 -11.92 1.82 5.37
N GLU A 124 -11.03 2.09 6.32
CA GLU A 124 -11.37 2.26 7.74
C GLU A 124 -12.44 3.32 8.00
N ARG A 125 -12.29 4.52 7.40
CA ARG A 125 -13.30 5.58 7.52
C ARG A 125 -14.64 5.13 6.96
N ASN A 126 -14.63 4.47 5.81
CA ASN A 126 -15.84 3.99 5.15
C ASN A 126 -16.53 2.87 5.94
N ILE A 127 -15.80 2.06 6.72
CA ILE A 127 -16.40 1.04 7.60
C ILE A 127 -17.22 1.68 8.71
N MET A 128 -16.74 2.76 9.35
CA MET A 128 -17.54 3.45 10.36
C MET A 128 -18.80 4.08 9.76
N THR A 129 -18.70 4.67 8.56
CA THR A 129 -19.87 5.17 7.84
C THR A 129 -20.84 4.05 7.50
N PHE A 130 -20.34 2.90 7.04
CA PHE A 130 -21.13 1.70 6.76
C PHE A 130 -21.88 1.19 7.99
N LEU A 131 -21.20 1.06 9.13
CA LEU A 131 -21.79 0.67 10.40
C LEU A 131 -22.94 1.59 10.81
N ASN A 132 -22.74 2.92 10.73
CA ASN A 132 -23.77 3.90 11.05
C ASN A 132 -25.00 3.80 10.15
N LEU A 133 -24.78 3.52 8.86
CA LEU A 133 -25.86 3.41 7.88
C LEU A 133 -26.65 2.10 8.04
N ILE A 134 -25.98 0.97 8.24
CA ILE A 134 -26.67 -0.30 8.51
C ILE A 134 -27.46 -0.21 9.82
N GLU A 135 -26.88 0.36 10.89
CA GLU A 135 -27.60 0.57 12.16
C GLU A 135 -28.89 1.38 11.98
N ASN A 136 -28.87 2.36 11.08
CA ASN A 136 -30.04 3.19 10.77
C ASN A 136 -31.07 2.40 9.94
N PHE A 137 -30.63 1.75 8.86
CA PHE A 137 -31.53 1.02 7.95
C PHE A 137 -32.12 -0.26 8.55
N ASN A 138 -31.42 -0.92 9.47
CA ASN A 138 -31.92 -2.09 10.20
C ASN A 138 -33.16 -1.80 11.05
N LYS A 139 -33.46 -0.53 11.36
CA LYS A 139 -34.70 -0.15 12.06
C LYS A 139 -35.94 -0.21 11.17
N SER A 140 -35.75 -0.21 9.85
CA SER A 140 -36.83 -0.07 8.87
C SER A 140 -36.96 -1.28 7.95
N GLU A 141 -35.96 -2.16 7.88
CA GLU A 141 -35.90 -3.28 6.94
C GLU A 141 -35.13 -4.44 7.55
N ASP A 142 -35.68 -5.66 7.48
CA ASP A 142 -35.11 -6.86 8.13
C ASP A 142 -34.22 -7.70 7.19
N ASP A 143 -34.31 -7.47 5.87
CA ASP A 143 -33.50 -8.16 4.87
C ASP A 143 -32.13 -7.48 4.70
N ILE A 144 -31.07 -8.18 5.12
CA ILE A 144 -29.70 -7.70 5.06
C ILE A 144 -29.25 -7.31 3.64
N VAL A 145 -29.75 -8.00 2.61
CA VAL A 145 -29.39 -7.70 1.21
C VAL A 145 -29.96 -6.33 0.82
N GLN A 146 -31.16 -6.00 1.30
CA GLN A 146 -31.80 -4.70 1.07
C GLN A 146 -31.16 -3.60 1.89
N ILE A 147 -30.84 -3.87 3.16
CA ILE A 147 -30.11 -2.94 4.03
C ILE A 147 -28.77 -2.54 3.39
N ILE A 148 -27.97 -3.52 2.93
CA ILE A 148 -26.70 -3.25 2.26
C ILE A 148 -26.93 -2.49 0.95
N ARG A 149 -27.95 -2.85 0.16
CA ARG A 149 -28.28 -2.17 -1.10
C ARG A 149 -28.60 -0.69 -0.91
N ARG A 150 -29.37 -0.33 0.12
CA ARG A 150 -29.66 1.06 0.49
C ARG A 150 -28.44 1.79 1.04
N THR A 151 -27.52 1.05 1.66
CA THR A 151 -26.31 1.60 2.25
C THR A 151 -25.24 1.93 1.18
N VAL A 152 -25.13 1.11 0.12
CA VAL A 152 -24.13 1.26 -0.97
C VAL A 152 -24.14 2.63 -1.65
N ILE A 153 -25.31 3.29 -1.74
CA ILE A 153 -25.41 4.60 -2.42
C ILE A 153 -24.74 5.73 -1.63
N TYR A 154 -24.63 5.61 -0.31
CA TYR A 154 -24.06 6.62 0.60
C TYR A 154 -22.61 6.33 1.01
N ILE A 155 -22.01 5.28 0.46
CA ILE A 155 -20.63 4.89 0.73
C ILE A 155 -19.72 5.32 -0.43
N ASP A 156 -18.52 5.74 -0.07
CA ASP A 156 -17.45 6.10 -1.00
C ASP A 156 -16.55 4.90 -1.37
N GLU A 157 -15.77 5.06 -2.44
CA GLU A 157 -14.74 4.07 -2.76
C GLU A 157 -13.70 4.01 -1.61
N PRO A 158 -13.19 2.82 -1.26
CA PRO A 158 -13.32 1.56 -2.00
C PRO A 158 -14.40 0.60 -1.52
N LEU A 159 -15.01 0.84 -0.37
CA LEU A 159 -15.99 -0.08 0.21
C LEU A 159 -17.26 -0.19 -0.68
N LYS A 160 -17.60 0.89 -1.39
CA LYS A 160 -18.72 0.95 -2.34
C LYS A 160 -18.68 -0.14 -3.41
N SER A 161 -17.52 -0.38 -4.03
CA SER A 161 -17.42 -1.36 -5.12
C SER A 161 -17.59 -2.78 -4.61
N LEU A 162 -16.97 -3.09 -3.46
CA LEU A 162 -17.08 -4.39 -2.79
C LEU A 162 -18.54 -4.72 -2.42
N LEU A 163 -19.25 -3.76 -1.80
CA LEU A 163 -20.64 -3.95 -1.41
C LEU A 163 -21.60 -4.01 -2.61
N ARG A 164 -21.29 -3.28 -3.70
CA ARG A 164 -22.06 -3.36 -4.95
C ARG A 164 -21.94 -4.72 -5.61
N ASP A 165 -20.73 -5.27 -5.67
CA ASP A 165 -20.48 -6.61 -6.20
C ASP A 165 -21.23 -7.66 -5.38
N PHE A 166 -21.22 -7.53 -4.04
CA PHE A 166 -22.02 -8.37 -3.15
C PHE A 166 -23.51 -8.32 -3.47
N CYS A 167 -24.11 -7.12 -3.61
CA CYS A 167 -25.53 -6.99 -3.95
C CYS A 167 -25.88 -7.60 -5.32
N ASN A 168 -24.95 -7.55 -6.28
CA ASN A 168 -25.13 -8.14 -7.60
C ASN A 168 -25.04 -9.68 -7.53
N ASP A 169 -24.03 -10.21 -6.85
CA ASP A 169 -23.84 -11.64 -6.66
C ASP A 169 -25.00 -12.26 -5.88
N ALA A 170 -25.47 -11.60 -4.80
CA ALA A 170 -26.62 -12.06 -4.01
C ALA A 170 -27.91 -12.12 -4.84
N LYS A 171 -28.13 -11.14 -5.75
CA LYS A 171 -29.29 -11.15 -6.66
C LYS A 171 -29.20 -12.23 -7.75
N MET A 172 -28.02 -12.45 -8.31
CA MET A 172 -27.83 -13.39 -9.42
C MET A 172 -27.77 -14.85 -8.95
N SER A 173 -27.11 -15.11 -7.83
CA SER A 173 -26.92 -16.46 -7.30
C SER A 173 -28.09 -16.94 -6.45
N GLY A 174 -28.87 -16.03 -5.85
CA GLY A 174 -29.91 -16.37 -4.87
C GLY A 174 -29.37 -16.97 -3.56
N ASP A 175 -28.05 -17.15 -3.45
CA ASP A 175 -27.36 -17.67 -2.27
C ASP A 175 -26.60 -16.53 -1.59
N THR A 176 -27.17 -16.05 -0.48
CA THR A 176 -26.58 -14.99 0.33
C THR A 176 -25.26 -15.43 0.98
N ARG A 177 -25.11 -16.73 1.27
CA ARG A 177 -23.91 -17.27 1.93
C ARG A 177 -22.71 -17.21 1.00
N HIS A 178 -22.84 -17.69 -0.22
CA HIS A 178 -21.74 -17.65 -1.19
C HIS A 178 -21.34 -16.19 -1.52
N ALA A 179 -22.31 -15.27 -1.52
CA ALA A 179 -22.04 -13.85 -1.68
C ALA A 179 -21.25 -13.26 -0.50
N PHE A 180 -21.59 -13.62 0.75
CA PHE A 180 -20.82 -13.20 1.95
C PHE A 180 -19.41 -13.81 1.96
N GLU A 181 -19.25 -15.10 1.66
CA GLU A 181 -17.93 -15.76 1.59
C GLU A 181 -17.02 -15.08 0.54
N LYS A 182 -17.58 -14.72 -0.63
CA LYS A 182 -16.86 -13.97 -1.66
C LYS A 182 -16.51 -12.55 -1.22
N LEU A 183 -17.41 -11.85 -0.54
CA LEU A 183 -17.17 -10.51 0.00
C LEU A 183 -16.06 -10.52 1.07
N GLU A 184 -16.11 -11.44 2.03
CA GLU A 184 -15.10 -11.60 3.08
C GLU A 184 -13.70 -11.89 2.52
N SER A 185 -13.62 -12.69 1.44
CA SER A 185 -12.37 -13.02 0.76
C SER A 185 -11.72 -11.81 0.07
N ARG A 186 -12.52 -10.82 -0.34
CA ARG A 186 -12.07 -9.61 -1.04
C ARG A 186 -11.73 -8.46 -0.10
N VAL A 187 -12.24 -8.51 1.14
CA VAL A 187 -11.99 -7.50 2.17
C VAL A 187 -10.67 -7.78 2.87
N GLU A 188 -9.75 -6.83 2.83
CA GLU A 188 -8.43 -6.97 3.47
C GLU A 188 -8.43 -6.69 4.97
N HIS A 189 -9.24 -5.73 5.40
CA HIS A 189 -9.20 -5.22 6.77
C HIS A 189 -9.82 -6.24 7.74
N ASP A 190 -9.04 -6.71 8.71
CA ASP A 190 -9.46 -7.77 9.64
C ASP A 190 -10.77 -7.40 10.38
N LYS A 191 -10.88 -6.16 10.86
CA LYS A 191 -12.14 -5.66 11.49
C LYS A 191 -13.34 -5.59 10.55
N CYS A 192 -13.12 -5.34 9.26
CA CYS A 192 -14.22 -5.34 8.29
C CYS A 192 -14.67 -6.77 8.00
N ARG A 193 -13.73 -7.71 7.92
CA ARG A 193 -14.04 -9.13 7.77
C ARG A 193 -14.78 -9.67 9.00
N GLU A 194 -14.32 -9.32 10.19
CA GLU A 194 -14.99 -9.65 11.46
C GLU A 194 -16.42 -9.09 11.49
N LEU A 195 -16.61 -7.83 11.10
CA LEU A 195 -17.94 -7.21 10.98
C LEU A 195 -18.85 -7.98 10.01
N LEU A 196 -18.38 -8.25 8.79
CA LEU A 196 -19.17 -8.94 7.77
C LEU A 196 -19.58 -10.34 8.20
N ARG A 197 -18.67 -11.06 8.87
CA ARG A 197 -18.94 -12.37 9.43
C ARG A 197 -19.99 -12.33 10.54
N ASN A 198 -19.90 -11.33 11.41
CA ASN A 198 -20.89 -11.12 12.46
C ASN A 198 -22.27 -10.82 11.88
N ILE A 199 -22.34 -10.01 10.80
CA ILE A 199 -23.57 -9.72 10.07
C ILE A 199 -24.12 -10.99 9.37
N GLU A 200 -23.28 -11.82 8.76
CA GLU A 200 -23.70 -13.08 8.14
C GLU A 200 -24.35 -14.02 9.17
N VAL A 201 -23.73 -14.13 10.35
CA VAL A 201 -24.27 -14.92 11.47
C VAL A 201 -25.62 -14.39 11.92
N CYS A 202 -25.79 -13.07 12.05
CA CYS A 202 -27.07 -12.46 12.42
C CYS A 202 -28.17 -12.75 11.39
N SER A 203 -27.83 -12.63 10.11
CA SER A 203 -28.74 -12.93 9.01
C SER A 203 -29.19 -14.40 8.98
N ARG A 204 -28.38 -15.31 9.50
CA ARG A 204 -28.68 -16.74 9.55
C ARG A 204 -29.61 -17.12 10.70
N TYR A 205 -29.43 -16.49 11.85
CA TYR A 205 -30.13 -16.86 13.09
C TYR A 205 -31.26 -15.89 13.47
N ASP A 206 -31.68 -15.03 12.53
CA ASP A 206 -32.75 -14.03 12.71
C ASP A 206 -32.55 -13.19 13.99
N SER A 207 -31.29 -12.90 14.26
CA SER A 207 -30.86 -12.21 15.48
C SER A 207 -30.97 -10.70 15.30
N ASP A 208 -31.20 -9.96 16.39
CA ASP A 208 -31.25 -8.49 16.34
C ASP A 208 -29.90 -7.93 15.85
N TYR A 209 -29.86 -7.54 14.57
CA TYR A 209 -28.67 -6.95 13.98
C TYR A 209 -28.23 -5.69 14.73
N GLY A 210 -29.16 -4.98 15.39
CA GLY A 210 -28.90 -3.74 16.12
C GLY A 210 -27.86 -3.93 17.23
N GLU A 211 -27.98 -5.00 18.02
CA GLU A 211 -27.02 -5.28 19.10
C GLU A 211 -25.63 -5.61 18.55
N VAL A 212 -25.56 -6.48 17.54
CA VAL A 212 -24.28 -6.91 16.95
C VAL A 212 -23.58 -5.78 16.18
N ILE A 213 -24.33 -4.95 15.45
CA ILE A 213 -23.77 -3.78 14.77
C ILE A 213 -23.24 -2.77 15.80
N ARG A 214 -23.96 -2.55 16.91
CA ARG A 214 -23.54 -1.65 17.98
C ARG A 214 -22.24 -2.11 18.63
N ASP A 215 -22.11 -3.41 18.89
CA ASP A 215 -20.88 -4.00 19.44
C ASP A 215 -19.71 -3.89 18.45
N CYS A 216 -19.95 -4.16 17.16
CA CYS A 216 -18.93 -3.97 16.12
C CYS A 216 -18.50 -2.51 15.99
N ARG A 217 -19.43 -1.56 16.11
CA ARG A 217 -19.15 -0.12 16.11
C ARG A 217 -18.31 0.29 17.31
N ALA A 218 -18.62 -0.21 18.51
CA ALA A 218 -17.81 0.03 19.69
C ALA A 218 -16.39 -0.54 19.54
N SER A 219 -16.26 -1.77 19.02
CA SER A 219 -14.98 -2.42 18.72
C SER A 219 -14.15 -1.61 17.72
N MET A 220 -14.77 -1.14 16.63
CA MET A 220 -14.10 -0.31 15.61
C MET A 220 -13.71 1.07 16.16
N SER A 221 -14.56 1.68 17.00
CA SER A 221 -14.24 2.94 17.68
C SER A 221 -13.03 2.81 18.61
N ASN A 222 -12.98 1.73 19.42
CA ASN A 222 -11.86 1.45 20.31
C ASN A 222 -10.56 1.18 19.55
N TYR A 223 -10.67 0.50 18.39
CA TYR A 223 -9.53 0.30 17.49
C TYR A 223 -9.01 1.64 16.94
N LEU A 224 -9.91 2.52 16.47
CA LEU A 224 -9.55 3.84 15.96
C LEU A 224 -8.97 4.76 17.03
N SER A 225 -9.48 4.73 18.26
CA SER A 225 -8.93 5.53 19.37
C SER A 225 -7.50 5.07 19.72
N THR A 226 -7.29 3.77 19.89
CA THR A 226 -5.95 3.19 20.14
C THR A 226 -4.97 3.53 19.03
N LYS A 227 -5.43 3.47 17.77
CA LYS A 227 -4.66 3.89 16.60
C LYS A 227 -4.33 5.38 16.62
N SER A 228 -5.28 6.23 17.02
CA SER A 228 -5.06 7.68 17.12
C SER A 228 -4.02 8.06 18.18
N GLU A 229 -4.00 7.35 19.31
CA GLU A 229 -3.00 7.52 20.36
C GLU A 229 -1.60 7.13 19.86
N ARG A 230 -1.49 6.02 19.12
CA ARG A 230 -0.22 5.62 18.48
C ARG A 230 0.26 6.64 17.45
N LYS A 231 -0.64 7.21 16.64
CA LYS A 231 -0.31 8.28 15.70
C LYS A 231 0.22 9.53 16.40
N ALA A 232 -0.30 9.88 17.59
CA ALA A 232 0.23 10.99 18.37
C ALA A 232 1.68 10.73 18.84
N ILE A 233 1.98 9.51 19.30
CA ILE A 233 3.34 9.11 19.68
C ILE A 233 4.31 9.20 18.49
N ILE A 234 3.89 8.74 17.30
CA ILE A 234 4.69 8.82 16.07
C ILE A 234 4.91 10.29 15.66
N ALA A 235 3.89 11.14 15.73
CA ALA A 235 4.00 12.54 15.39
C ALA A 235 5.02 13.28 16.28
N ASN A 236 5.10 12.90 17.56
CA ASN A 236 6.13 13.39 18.47
C ASN A 236 7.51 12.91 18.05
N GLY A 237 7.69 11.62 17.75
CA GLY A 237 8.96 11.08 17.27
C GLY A 237 9.45 11.72 15.96
N ARG A 238 8.53 12.11 15.05
CA ARG A 238 8.88 12.89 13.85
C ARG A 238 9.52 14.23 14.20
N THR A 239 8.98 14.91 15.19
CA THR A 239 9.48 16.22 15.61
C THR A 239 10.90 16.11 16.15
N GLU A 240 11.19 15.05 16.90
CA GLU A 240 12.55 14.74 17.39
C GLU A 240 13.54 14.49 16.24
N VAL A 241 13.17 13.69 15.24
CA VAL A 241 14.05 13.41 14.08
C VAL A 241 14.37 14.70 13.30
N ILE A 242 13.39 15.59 13.12
CA ILE A 242 13.60 16.87 12.43
C ILE A 242 14.59 17.74 13.21
N ILE A 243 14.46 17.81 14.54
CA ILE A 243 15.38 18.55 15.41
C ILE A 243 16.80 17.97 15.31
N LEU A 244 16.94 16.64 15.27
CA LEU A 244 18.24 15.97 15.10
C LEU A 244 18.89 16.32 13.75
N LEU A 245 18.12 16.34 12.66
CA LEU A 245 18.64 16.73 11.34
C LEU A 245 19.06 18.21 11.28
N ILE A 246 18.26 19.12 11.87
CA ILE A 246 18.60 20.54 11.94
C ILE A 246 19.87 20.76 12.75
N SER A 247 20.02 20.09 13.89
CA SER A 247 21.22 20.19 14.72
C SER A 247 22.47 19.63 14.03
N ALA A 248 22.35 18.51 13.31
CA ALA A 248 23.45 17.98 12.50
C ALA A 248 23.90 18.97 11.39
N ALA A 249 22.95 19.60 10.70
CA ALA A 249 23.25 20.62 9.69
C ALA A 249 23.90 21.87 10.31
N ALA A 250 23.43 22.30 11.49
CA ALA A 250 24.02 23.43 12.21
C ALA A 250 25.48 23.17 12.61
N ILE A 251 25.81 21.96 13.05
CA ILE A 251 27.19 21.56 13.38
C ILE A 251 28.09 21.67 12.14
N LEU A 252 27.65 21.15 10.99
CA LEU A 252 28.42 21.25 9.74
C LEU A 252 28.64 22.71 9.32
N MET A 253 27.61 23.55 9.41
CA MET A 253 27.72 24.99 9.11
C MET A 253 28.69 25.73 10.04
N LEU A 254 28.69 25.40 11.34
CA LEU A 254 29.60 26.02 12.29
C LEU A 254 31.05 25.62 12.02
N PHE A 255 31.28 24.36 11.65
CA PHE A 255 32.62 23.85 11.37
C PHE A 255 33.21 24.43 10.07
N ASP A 256 32.39 24.62 9.05
CA ASP A 256 32.80 25.27 7.79
C ASP A 256 33.26 26.73 8.01
N ARG A 257 32.62 27.46 8.92
CA ARG A 257 33.02 28.83 9.27
C ARG A 257 34.37 28.92 10.02
N ILE A 258 34.78 27.84 10.69
CA ILE A 258 36.01 27.82 11.49
C ILE A 258 37.20 27.36 10.62
N SER A 259 36.97 26.44 9.69
CA SER A 259 38.00 25.84 8.84
C SER A 259 37.58 25.92 7.37
N SER A 260 38.16 26.87 6.64
CA SER A 260 37.79 27.26 5.27
C SER A 260 38.04 26.20 4.19
N ASP A 261 38.80 25.14 4.48
CA ASP A 261 39.13 24.05 3.53
C ASP A 261 38.39 22.73 3.84
N MET A 262 37.37 22.74 4.70
CA MET A 262 36.69 21.51 5.09
C MET A 262 35.93 20.84 3.95
N TRP A 263 35.20 21.60 3.13
CA TRP A 263 34.45 21.04 2.00
C TRP A 263 35.34 20.41 0.94
N THR A 264 36.49 21.02 0.66
CA THR A 264 37.47 20.51 -0.31
C THR A 264 38.15 19.26 0.23
N LEU A 265 38.54 19.23 1.52
CA LEU A 265 39.06 18.02 2.17
C LEU A 265 38.03 16.88 2.22
N LEU A 266 36.75 17.18 2.44
CA LEU A 266 35.70 16.16 2.52
C LEU A 266 35.38 15.53 1.17
N THR A 267 35.43 16.31 0.09
CA THR A 267 35.02 15.87 -1.25
C THR A 267 36.17 15.26 -2.05
N ASP A 268 37.41 15.69 -1.80
CA ASP A 268 38.58 15.27 -2.57
C ASP A 268 39.33 14.11 -1.88
N SER A 269 39.23 13.98 -0.56
CA SER A 269 39.84 12.87 0.19
C SER A 269 38.99 11.59 0.11
N PHE A 270 39.66 10.45 -0.09
CA PHE A 270 39.03 9.13 -0.04
C PHE A 270 38.29 8.87 1.29
N ILE A 271 38.88 9.33 2.40
CA ILE A 271 38.29 9.18 3.75
C ILE A 271 37.04 10.06 3.90
N GLY A 272 37.06 11.28 3.35
CA GLY A 272 35.90 12.18 3.35
C GLY A 272 34.73 11.64 2.55
N ASN A 273 35.01 11.04 1.38
CA ASN A 273 34.01 10.40 0.54
C ASN A 273 33.35 9.18 1.22
N CYS A 274 34.10 8.37 1.96
CA CYS A 274 33.55 7.29 2.78
C CYS A 274 32.65 7.81 3.91
N LEU A 275 33.03 8.91 4.56
CA LEU A 275 32.24 9.55 5.61
C LEU A 275 30.91 10.09 5.07
N LEU A 276 30.95 10.77 3.92
CA LEU A 276 29.76 11.29 3.23
C LEU A 276 28.83 10.15 2.79
N PHE A 277 29.39 9.05 2.29
CA PHE A 277 28.62 7.85 1.97
C PHE A 277 27.86 7.32 3.20
N TYR A 278 28.57 7.17 4.34
CA TYR A 278 27.97 6.70 5.58
C TYR A 278 26.85 7.64 6.06
N CYS A 279 27.08 8.95 6.08
CA CYS A 279 26.05 9.93 6.43
C CYS A 279 24.83 9.86 5.51
N GLY A 280 25.04 9.71 4.20
CA GLY A 280 23.95 9.54 3.23
C GLY A 280 23.10 8.30 3.52
N VAL A 281 23.74 7.16 3.80
CA VAL A 281 23.04 5.92 4.16
C VAL A 281 22.24 6.08 5.46
N VAL A 282 22.83 6.70 6.49
CA VAL A 282 22.14 6.96 7.76
C VAL A 282 20.91 7.85 7.55
N ILE A 283 21.02 8.92 6.75
CA ILE A 283 19.88 9.80 6.43
C ILE A 283 18.77 9.01 5.71
N ILE A 284 19.13 8.15 4.75
CA ILE A 284 18.16 7.30 4.06
C ILE A 284 17.45 6.38 5.06
N ILE A 285 18.19 5.72 5.96
CA ILE A 285 17.61 4.86 6.99
C ILE A 285 16.67 5.66 7.90
N CYS A 286 17.06 6.87 8.32
CA CYS A 286 16.21 7.74 9.13
C CYS A 286 14.90 8.11 8.42
N ILE A 287 14.95 8.46 7.13
CA ILE A 287 13.77 8.78 6.32
C ILE A 287 12.86 7.55 6.18
N VAL A 288 13.45 6.38 5.88
CA VAL A 288 12.70 5.11 5.75
C VAL A 288 12.05 4.74 7.07
N MET A 289 12.79 4.79 8.18
CA MET A 289 12.26 4.52 9.52
C MET A 289 11.11 5.48 9.83
N MET A 290 11.29 6.78 9.62
CA MET A 290 10.25 7.79 9.87
C MET A 290 8.93 7.46 9.16
N ILE A 291 9.01 7.00 7.91
CA ILE A 291 7.82 6.69 7.11
C ILE A 291 7.27 5.29 7.41
N LEU A 292 8.13 4.34 7.76
CA LEU A 292 7.72 3.00 8.18
C LEU A 292 7.01 3.04 9.55
N PHE A 293 7.48 3.86 10.47
CA PHE A 293 6.84 4.10 11.76
C PHE A 293 5.45 4.74 11.60
N ASP A 294 5.26 5.65 10.64
CA ASP A 294 3.97 6.33 10.39
C ASP A 294 2.80 5.36 10.09
N LYS A 295 3.09 4.20 9.51
CA LYS A 295 2.06 3.20 9.16
C LYS A 295 1.97 2.01 10.13
N ASN A 296 3.03 1.68 10.89
CA ASN A 296 2.97 0.60 11.90
C ASN A 296 2.21 1.00 13.18
N GLY A 297 2.00 2.30 13.41
CA GLY A 297 1.03 2.79 14.40
C GLY A 297 -0.35 3.10 13.81
N GLY A 298 -0.54 2.79 12.52
CA GLY A 298 -1.85 2.69 11.88
C GLY A 298 -2.45 1.30 11.96
#